data_AF-A0A3Q9FN23-F1
#
_entry.id   AF-A0A3Q9FN23-F1
#
_cell.length_a   1.000
_cell.length_b   1.000
_cell.length_c   1.000
_cell.angle_alpha   90.00
_cell.angle_beta   90.00
_cell.angle_gamma   90.00
#
_symmetry.space_group_name_H-M   'P 1'
#
loop_
_entity.id
_entity.type
_entity.pdbx_description
1 polymer ?
#
loop_
_entity_poly.entity_id
_entity_poly.type
_entity_poly.pdbx_seq_one_letter_code
_entity_poly.pdbx_strand_id
1 'polypeptide(L)'
;MSKLIVPKRYAEYLPYSLAIKLKELPEKAQYEFIAEFRSCKRSTLVMYLAHFFPIPFSLGYAGKWFQQFLFWISGGGFGIWWLVMLFTMPSDMVEFNRRVAVEVFKDIAEKYKINITPPQPQKTQVTRVPKSLDIPEFDPTQTTIDHLKPGFLLDLEGKTWQVISEYQFDVENESSQRQFRCIADLEEQILSFTNEGLFKKVEWKVKTNIYQVDPEIEKKIQQFGTPPNILYFKGHRFYKEITKKGHKFDMAEGDIITAEHTIVWSYLNEERDLLLHLEKNNHAKLSAYYGKAIDENYITEILPHQIS
;
A
#
# COMPACT_ATOMS: atom_id res chain seq x y z
N MET A 1 -8.77 4.73 33.38
CA MET A 1 -8.59 5.31 32.03
C MET A 1 -9.06 6.75 32.05
N SER A 2 -8.17 7.70 31.77
CA SER A 2 -8.49 9.13 31.68
C SER A 2 -9.49 9.43 30.56
N LYS A 3 -10.36 10.41 30.78
CA LYS A 3 -11.29 10.93 29.76
C LYS A 3 -10.47 11.78 28.77
N LEU A 4 -10.72 11.63 27.48
CA LEU A 4 -10.07 12.46 26.45
C LEU A 4 -10.63 13.88 26.53
N ILE A 5 -9.79 14.87 26.86
CA ILE A 5 -10.20 16.26 27.05
C ILE A 5 -10.00 17.07 25.76
N VAL A 6 -10.42 16.56 24.61
CA VAL A 6 -10.28 17.29 23.32
C VAL A 6 -11.61 17.87 22.86
N PRO A 7 -11.71 19.20 22.66
CA PRO A 7 -12.88 19.81 22.04
C PRO A 7 -13.19 19.21 20.66
N LYS A 8 -14.47 18.98 20.36
CA LYS A 8 -14.94 18.36 19.09
C LYS A 8 -14.34 19.03 17.83
N ARG A 9 -14.15 20.36 17.86
CA ARG A 9 -13.54 21.15 16.78
C ARG A 9 -12.07 20.84 16.47
N TYR A 10 -11.37 20.12 17.35
CA TYR A 10 -9.99 19.70 17.13
C TYR A 10 -9.89 18.22 16.75
N ALA A 11 -10.91 17.43 17.05
CA ALA A 11 -10.95 16.00 16.73
C ALA A 11 -10.79 15.72 15.23
N GLU A 12 -11.26 16.61 14.36
CA GLU A 12 -11.13 16.50 12.90
C GLU A 12 -9.66 16.50 12.41
N TYR A 13 -8.76 17.16 13.14
CA TYR A 13 -7.34 17.28 12.77
C TYR A 13 -6.48 16.21 13.43
N LEU A 14 -7.01 15.46 14.40
CA LEU A 14 -6.28 14.41 15.08
C LEU A 14 -6.42 13.09 14.31
N PRO A 15 -5.31 12.46 13.88
CA PRO A 15 -5.35 11.07 13.48
C PRO A 15 -5.93 10.22 14.60
N TYR A 16 -6.68 9.17 14.25
CA TYR A 16 -7.29 8.27 15.22
C TYR A 16 -6.26 7.69 16.22
N SER A 17 -5.10 7.27 15.72
CA SER A 17 -3.99 6.77 16.54
C SER A 17 -3.45 7.81 17.52
N LEU A 18 -3.43 9.09 17.14
CA LEU A 18 -3.00 10.19 18.01
C LEU A 18 -4.02 10.46 19.12
N ALA A 19 -5.32 10.40 18.81
CA ALA A 19 -6.38 10.60 19.79
C ALA A 19 -6.37 9.52 20.89
N ILE A 20 -6.04 8.27 20.54
CA ILE A 20 -5.87 7.18 21.51
C ILE A 20 -4.69 7.49 22.44
N LYS A 21 -3.52 7.83 21.88
CA LYS A 21 -2.32 8.14 22.67
C LYS A 21 -2.50 9.37 23.56
N LEU A 22 -3.19 10.39 23.06
CA LEU A 22 -3.48 11.58 23.84
C LEU A 22 -4.35 11.26 25.07
N LYS A 23 -5.25 10.26 24.96
CA LYS A 23 -6.06 9.79 26.09
C LYS A 23 -5.21 9.11 27.17
N GLU A 24 -4.09 8.49 26.80
CA GLU A 24 -3.15 7.85 27.71
C GLU A 24 -2.29 8.86 28.48
N LEU A 25 -2.21 10.11 28.00
CA LEU A 25 -1.46 11.16 28.69
C LEU A 25 -2.16 11.63 29.99
N PRO A 26 -1.40 12.06 31.00
CA PRO A 26 -1.94 12.78 32.16
C PRO A 26 -2.77 14.00 31.72
N GLU A 27 -3.83 14.35 32.46
CA GLU A 27 -4.70 15.48 32.09
C GLU A 27 -3.92 16.78 31.85
N LYS A 28 -2.92 17.06 32.70
CA LYS A 28 -2.05 18.23 32.55
C LYS A 28 -1.37 18.29 31.17
N ALA A 29 -0.87 17.15 30.68
CA ALA A 29 -0.24 17.05 29.36
C ALA A 29 -1.26 17.18 28.21
N GLN A 30 -2.50 16.70 28.40
CA GLN A 30 -3.57 16.90 27.42
C GLN A 30 -3.94 18.37 27.27
N TYR A 31 -4.02 19.12 28.38
CA TYR A 31 -4.26 20.57 28.34
C TYR A 31 -3.13 21.33 27.66
N GLU A 32 -1.89 20.97 27.97
CA GLU A 32 -0.71 21.60 27.38
C GLU A 32 -0.64 21.36 25.86
N PHE A 33 -0.89 20.11 25.43
CA PHE A 33 -1.04 19.78 24.02
C PHE A 33 -2.08 20.64 23.31
N ILE A 34 -3.25 20.84 23.92
CA ILE A 34 -4.32 21.65 23.29
C ILE A 34 -3.93 23.13 23.20
N ALA A 35 -3.24 23.65 24.22
CA ALA A 35 -2.77 25.03 24.23
C ALA A 35 -1.75 25.28 23.11
N GLU A 36 -0.77 24.38 22.97
CA GLU A 36 0.29 24.47 21.97
C GLU A 36 -0.20 24.14 20.56
N PHE A 37 -1.06 23.12 20.41
CA PHE A 37 -1.69 22.84 19.13
C PHE A 37 -2.52 24.03 18.65
N ARG A 38 -3.21 24.73 19.56
CA ARG A 38 -3.99 25.92 19.23
C ARG A 38 -3.12 27.08 18.74
N SER A 39 -1.91 27.27 19.28
CA SER A 39 -1.01 28.35 18.83
C SER A 39 -0.34 28.03 17.49
N CYS A 40 -0.11 26.76 17.18
CA CYS A 40 0.54 26.34 15.93
C CYS A 40 -0.44 26.04 14.78
N LYS A 41 -1.70 25.71 15.08
CA LYS A 41 -2.72 25.41 14.07
C LYS A 41 -2.96 26.62 13.15
N ARG A 42 -3.04 26.36 11.84
CA ARG A 42 -3.39 27.35 10.82
C ARG A 42 -4.86 27.30 10.45
N SER A 43 -5.42 28.47 10.14
CA SER A 43 -6.82 28.65 9.74
C SER A 43 -6.99 28.56 8.21
N THR A 44 -8.00 27.80 7.77
CA THR A 44 -8.41 27.74 6.36
C THR A 44 -8.86 29.10 5.82
N LEU A 45 -9.52 29.92 6.66
CA LEU A 45 -9.95 31.26 6.26
C LEU A 45 -8.75 32.16 5.93
N VAL A 46 -7.69 32.11 6.75
CA VAL A 46 -6.48 32.90 6.51
C VAL A 46 -5.77 32.43 5.24
N MET A 47 -5.80 31.14 4.94
CA MET A 47 -5.25 30.61 3.69
C MET A 47 -6.02 31.10 2.46
N TYR A 48 -7.36 31.17 2.53
CA TYR A 48 -8.14 31.80 1.46
C TYR A 48 -7.76 33.26 1.30
N LEU A 49 -7.64 34.04 2.38
CA LEU A 49 -7.17 35.43 2.29
C LEU A 49 -5.77 35.53 1.64
N ALA A 50 -4.85 34.63 2.00
CA ALA A 50 -3.51 34.55 1.41
C ALA A 50 -3.51 34.14 -0.07
N HIS A 51 -4.58 33.51 -0.55
CA HIS A 51 -4.73 33.09 -1.95
C HIS A 51 -5.16 34.24 -2.87
N PHE A 52 -6.01 35.13 -2.36
CA PHE A 52 -6.49 36.31 -3.08
C PHE A 52 -5.58 37.53 -2.92
N PHE A 53 -4.48 37.40 -2.18
CA PHE A 53 -3.50 38.47 -2.02
C PHE A 53 -2.78 38.76 -3.36
N PRO A 54 -2.36 40.02 -3.64
CA PRO A 54 -1.72 40.40 -4.92
C PRO A 54 -0.52 39.53 -5.31
N ILE A 55 0.18 39.00 -4.31
CA ILE A 55 1.16 37.93 -4.48
C ILE A 55 0.64 36.73 -3.68
N PRO A 56 -0.02 35.76 -4.33
CA PRO A 56 -0.61 34.63 -3.61
C PRO A 56 0.46 33.81 -2.90
N PHE A 57 0.27 33.51 -1.61
CA PHE A 57 1.18 32.69 -0.81
C PHE A 57 0.46 31.56 -0.05
N SER A 58 -0.73 31.17 -0.51
CA SER A 58 -1.57 30.15 0.12
C SER A 58 -0.91 28.77 0.22
N LEU A 59 -0.11 28.36 -0.77
CA LEU A 59 0.61 27.07 -0.72
C LEU A 59 1.76 27.12 0.29
N GLY A 60 2.48 28.24 0.38
CA GLY A 60 3.49 28.47 1.41
C GLY A 60 2.88 28.46 2.81
N TYR A 61 1.69 29.05 2.97
CA TYR A 61 0.90 28.96 4.20
C TYR A 61 0.43 27.52 4.51
N ALA A 62 0.29 26.64 3.51
CA ALA A 62 0.08 25.21 3.70
C ALA A 62 1.37 24.39 3.91
N GLY A 63 2.52 25.05 4.01
CA GLY A 63 3.84 24.41 4.17
C GLY A 63 4.41 23.80 2.89
N LYS A 64 3.78 24.04 1.72
CA LYS A 64 4.18 23.49 0.42
C LYS A 64 5.03 24.51 -0.36
N TRP A 65 6.14 24.96 0.23
CA TRP A 65 6.99 26.02 -0.34
C TRP A 65 7.55 25.71 -1.73
N PHE A 66 7.95 24.47 -1.99
CA PHE A 66 8.42 24.08 -3.33
C PHE A 66 7.33 24.28 -4.40
N GLN A 67 6.09 23.89 -4.11
CA GLN A 67 4.96 24.12 -5.00
C GLN A 67 4.59 25.60 -5.12
N GLN A 68 4.77 26.37 -4.04
CA GLN A 68 4.59 27.83 -4.05
C GLN A 68 5.57 28.52 -5.03
N PHE A 69 6.82 28.10 -5.09
CA PHE A 69 7.78 28.62 -6.06
C PHE A 69 7.40 28.25 -7.50
N LEU A 70 6.99 27.01 -7.73
CA LEU A 70 6.47 26.59 -9.04
C LEU A 70 5.23 27.40 -9.46
N PHE A 71 4.37 27.74 -8.50
CA PHE A 71 3.19 28.58 -8.72
C PHE A 71 3.56 29.98 -9.21
N TRP A 72 4.58 30.59 -8.61
CA TRP A 72 5.06 31.90 -9.07
C TRP A 72 5.73 31.84 -10.44
N ILE A 73 6.60 30.86 -10.68
CA ILE A 73 7.32 30.72 -11.96
C ILE A 73 6.36 30.46 -13.12
N SER A 74 5.31 29.68 -12.88
CA SER A 74 4.31 29.37 -13.91
C SER A 74 3.28 30.49 -14.13
N GLY A 75 3.38 31.63 -13.45
CA GLY A 75 2.37 32.69 -13.49
C GLY A 75 1.00 32.21 -13.01
N GLY A 76 0.97 31.31 -12.03
CA GLY A 76 -0.23 30.66 -11.54
C GLY A 76 -0.91 29.74 -12.56
N GLY A 77 -0.14 29.20 -13.51
CA GLY A 77 -0.63 28.29 -14.55
C GLY A 77 -1.71 28.91 -15.43
N PHE A 78 -1.56 30.19 -15.77
CA PHE A 78 -2.54 30.98 -16.53
C PHE A 78 -3.93 31.07 -15.85
N GLY A 79 -3.98 31.04 -14.52
CA GLY A 79 -5.21 31.17 -13.73
C GLY A 79 -5.99 29.85 -13.53
N ILE A 80 -5.73 28.82 -14.34
CA ILE A 80 -6.34 27.48 -14.16
C ILE A 80 -5.87 26.86 -12.84
N TRP A 81 -4.56 26.92 -12.57
CA TRP A 81 -4.01 26.37 -11.34
C TRP A 81 -4.50 27.16 -10.12
N TRP A 82 -4.63 28.48 -10.24
CA TRP A 82 -5.23 29.33 -9.21
C TRP A 82 -6.66 28.87 -8.85
N LEU A 83 -7.51 28.59 -9.83
CA LEU A 83 -8.87 28.07 -9.60
C LEU A 83 -8.91 26.68 -8.96
N VAL A 84 -8.09 25.75 -9.44
CA VAL A 84 -8.02 24.38 -8.90
C VAL A 84 -7.69 24.40 -7.41
N MET A 85 -6.82 25.32 -6.98
CA MET A 85 -6.43 25.41 -5.58
C MET A 85 -7.59 25.75 -4.64
N LEU A 86 -8.61 26.50 -5.09
CA LEU A 86 -9.76 26.86 -4.24
C LEU A 86 -10.46 25.63 -3.65
N PHE A 87 -10.49 24.54 -4.42
CA PHE A 87 -11.13 23.28 -4.02
C PHE A 87 -10.21 22.38 -3.20
N THR A 88 -8.90 22.42 -3.43
CA THR A 88 -7.93 21.57 -2.70
C THR A 88 -7.53 22.15 -1.35
N MET A 89 -7.64 23.47 -1.20
CA MET A 89 -7.29 24.24 -0.01
C MET A 89 -7.83 23.65 1.32
N PRO A 90 -9.13 23.34 1.48
CA PRO A 90 -9.63 22.79 2.74
C PRO A 90 -8.92 21.49 3.15
N SER A 91 -8.67 20.60 2.18
CA SER A 91 -7.97 19.33 2.41
C SER A 91 -6.51 19.58 2.84
N ASP A 92 -5.83 20.50 2.16
CA ASP A 92 -4.44 20.87 2.46
C ASP A 92 -4.27 21.43 3.88
N MET A 93 -5.26 22.17 4.39
CA MET A 93 -5.25 22.66 5.77
C MET A 93 -5.50 21.57 6.80
N VAL A 94 -6.37 20.61 6.48
CA VAL A 94 -6.59 19.45 7.36
C VAL A 94 -5.29 18.65 7.46
N GLU A 95 -4.61 18.42 6.34
CA GLU A 95 -3.33 17.69 6.31
C GLU A 95 -2.20 18.45 7.02
N PHE A 96 -2.07 19.77 6.79
CA PHE A 96 -1.09 20.60 7.48
C PHE A 96 -1.30 20.57 9.00
N ASN A 97 -2.53 20.83 9.47
CA ASN A 97 -2.84 20.83 10.88
C ASN A 97 -2.71 19.44 11.52
N ARG A 98 -2.92 18.37 10.75
CA ARG A 98 -2.63 17.00 11.20
C ARG A 98 -1.14 16.78 11.48
N ARG A 99 -0.26 17.30 10.63
CA ARG A 99 1.21 17.23 10.85
C ARG A 99 1.61 18.01 12.09
N VAL A 100 1.11 19.24 12.24
CA VAL A 100 1.32 20.08 13.43
C VAL A 100 0.85 19.36 14.70
N ALA A 101 -0.31 18.70 14.67
CA ALA A 101 -0.78 17.94 15.82
C ALA A 101 0.17 16.79 16.20
N VAL A 102 0.76 16.10 15.22
CA VAL A 102 1.72 15.02 15.49
C VAL A 102 3.03 15.57 16.08
N GLU A 103 3.50 16.71 15.57
CA GLU A 103 4.73 17.37 16.04
C GLU A 103 4.58 17.87 17.47
N VAL A 104 3.53 18.65 17.76
CA VAL A 104 3.23 19.13 19.12
C VAL A 104 3.05 17.96 20.09
N PHE A 105 2.44 16.86 19.66
CA PHE A 105 2.31 15.68 20.52
C PHE A 105 3.67 15.06 20.87
N LYS A 106 4.61 15.00 19.92
CA LYS A 106 5.95 14.47 20.18
C LYS A 106 6.68 15.32 21.22
N ASP A 107 6.65 16.64 21.06
CA ASP A 107 7.30 17.59 21.98
C ASP A 107 6.73 17.46 23.39
N ILE A 108 5.40 17.40 23.52
CA ILE A 108 4.73 17.19 24.80
C ILE A 108 5.10 15.85 25.41
N ALA A 109 5.02 14.75 24.66
CA ALA A 109 5.26 13.45 25.27
C ALA A 109 6.77 13.20 25.57
N GLU A 110 7.69 13.87 24.86
CA GLU A 110 9.11 13.97 25.26
C GLU A 110 9.27 14.74 26.57
N LYS A 111 8.63 15.90 26.71
CA LYS A 111 8.66 16.74 27.93
C LYS A 111 8.19 15.98 29.17
N TYR A 112 7.18 15.12 29.03
CA TYR A 112 6.67 14.30 30.11
C TYR A 112 7.45 12.99 30.32
N LYS A 113 8.56 12.79 29.59
CA LYS A 113 9.38 11.56 29.58
C LYS A 113 8.55 10.29 29.38
N ILE A 114 7.48 10.42 28.61
CA ILE A 114 6.67 9.28 28.22
C ILE A 114 7.47 8.63 27.10
N ASN A 115 7.81 7.35 27.25
CA ASN A 115 8.48 6.60 26.19
C ASN A 115 7.55 6.54 24.98
N ILE A 116 7.65 7.55 24.11
CA ILE A 116 7.09 7.50 22.78
C ILE A 116 8.08 6.69 21.97
N THR A 117 7.98 5.37 22.03
CA THR A 117 8.39 4.62 20.84
C THR A 117 7.56 5.20 19.71
N PRO A 118 8.17 5.82 18.67
CA PRO A 118 7.40 6.28 17.53
C PRO A 118 6.58 5.07 17.09
N PRO A 119 5.26 5.21 16.92
CA PRO A 119 4.55 4.13 16.27
C PRO A 119 5.20 4.06 14.88
N GLN A 120 6.02 3.03 14.65
CA GLN A 120 6.08 2.36 13.35
C GLN A 120 4.65 2.40 12.83
N PRO A 121 4.42 2.90 11.60
CA PRO A 121 3.07 3.14 11.08
C PRO A 121 2.21 1.99 11.56
N GLN A 122 1.25 2.29 12.45
CA GLN A 122 0.40 1.25 13.01
C GLN A 122 -0.35 0.71 11.80
N LYS A 123 0.21 -0.34 11.19
CA LYS A 123 -0.53 -1.35 10.47
C LYS A 123 -1.67 -1.61 11.43
N THR A 124 -2.88 -1.30 11.04
CA THR A 124 -4.06 -1.80 11.72
C THR A 124 -3.88 -3.32 11.68
N GLN A 125 -3.23 -3.89 12.69
CA GLN A 125 -3.05 -5.32 12.84
C GLN A 125 -4.43 -5.80 13.23
N VAL A 126 -5.26 -6.01 12.21
CA VAL A 126 -6.31 -6.99 12.36
C VAL A 126 -5.54 -8.29 12.52
N THR A 127 -5.57 -8.88 13.71
CA THR A 127 -5.09 -10.25 13.95
C THR A 127 -6.01 -11.18 13.17
N ARG A 128 -5.88 -11.18 11.84
CA ARG A 128 -6.48 -12.17 10.95
C ARG A 128 -5.48 -13.31 10.87
N VAL A 129 -5.97 -14.51 11.10
CA VAL A 129 -5.22 -15.73 10.82
C VAL A 129 -5.43 -16.03 9.34
N PRO A 130 -4.37 -16.39 8.58
CA PRO A 130 -4.54 -16.85 7.21
C PRO A 130 -5.47 -18.07 7.17
N LYS A 131 -6.29 -18.18 6.12
CA LYS A 131 -7.11 -19.37 5.88
C LYS A 131 -6.21 -20.61 5.86
N SER A 132 -6.63 -21.68 6.54
CA SER A 132 -5.94 -22.97 6.42
C SER A 132 -6.02 -23.44 4.96
N LEU A 133 -4.89 -23.86 4.42
CA LEU A 133 -4.81 -24.46 3.10
C LEU A 133 -4.87 -25.97 3.24
N ASP A 134 -5.62 -26.62 2.36
CA ASP A 134 -5.63 -28.07 2.22
C ASP A 134 -4.44 -28.48 1.34
N ILE A 135 -3.28 -28.59 1.96
CA ILE A 135 -2.03 -28.98 1.30
C ILE A 135 -1.92 -30.51 1.43
N PRO A 136 -1.70 -31.25 0.33
CA PRO A 136 -1.43 -32.69 0.39
C PRO A 136 -0.27 -33.03 1.34
N GLU A 137 -0.18 -34.29 1.76
CA GLU A 137 0.97 -34.76 2.53
C GLU A 137 2.24 -34.67 1.68
N PHE A 138 3.35 -34.23 2.28
CA PHE A 138 4.62 -34.07 1.57
C PHE A 138 5.23 -35.44 1.23
N ASP A 139 5.37 -35.73 -0.05
CA ASP A 139 6.13 -36.87 -0.56
C ASP A 139 7.41 -36.36 -1.26
N PRO A 140 8.61 -36.68 -0.73
CA PRO A 140 9.87 -36.25 -1.33
C PRO A 140 10.11 -36.85 -2.73
N THR A 141 9.39 -37.90 -3.11
CA THR A 141 9.47 -38.52 -4.45
C THR A 141 8.45 -37.94 -5.44
N GLN A 142 7.47 -37.17 -4.95
CA GLN A 142 6.43 -36.51 -5.74
C GLN A 142 6.30 -35.04 -5.32
N THR A 143 7.40 -34.30 -5.40
CA THR A 143 7.39 -32.89 -4.98
C THR A 143 6.64 -32.03 -6.00
N THR A 144 5.56 -31.41 -5.56
CA THR A 144 4.74 -30.48 -6.36
C THR A 144 4.89 -29.04 -5.86
N ILE A 145 4.33 -28.09 -6.60
CA ILE A 145 4.32 -26.67 -6.22
C ILE A 145 3.55 -26.41 -4.89
N ASP A 146 2.71 -27.35 -4.44
CA ASP A 146 2.02 -27.28 -3.15
C ASP A 146 2.97 -27.37 -1.95
N HIS A 147 4.18 -27.88 -2.15
CA HIS A 147 5.14 -28.05 -1.06
C HIS A 147 6.23 -26.98 -1.05
N LEU A 148 6.20 -26.04 -2.00
CA LEU A 148 7.17 -24.95 -2.05
C LEU A 148 7.19 -24.18 -0.73
N LYS A 149 8.42 -23.90 -0.28
CA LYS A 149 8.73 -23.11 0.91
C LYS A 149 9.96 -22.25 0.64
N PRO A 150 10.15 -21.14 1.39
CA PRO A 150 11.42 -20.43 1.41
C PRO A 150 12.59 -21.40 1.59
N GLY A 151 13.64 -21.19 0.80
CA GLY A 151 14.77 -22.09 0.68
C GLY A 151 14.72 -22.95 -0.58
N PHE A 152 13.56 -23.46 -1.00
CA PHE A 152 13.47 -24.44 -2.10
C PHE A 152 14.02 -23.92 -3.42
N LEU A 153 14.55 -24.85 -4.23
CA LEU A 153 14.94 -24.61 -5.61
C LEU A 153 13.87 -25.20 -6.54
N LEU A 154 13.67 -24.58 -7.70
CA LEU A 154 12.85 -25.10 -8.78
C LEU A 154 13.50 -24.77 -10.12
N ASP A 155 13.32 -25.61 -11.13
CA ASP A 155 13.69 -25.30 -12.50
C ASP A 155 12.46 -24.87 -13.31
N LEU A 156 12.63 -23.78 -14.06
CA LEU A 156 11.61 -23.29 -14.97
C LEU A 156 12.31 -22.73 -16.21
N GLU A 157 11.95 -23.27 -17.38
CA GLU A 157 12.53 -22.91 -18.68
C GLU A 157 14.06 -23.10 -18.75
N GLY A 158 14.59 -24.13 -18.06
CA GLY A 158 16.01 -24.44 -18.02
C GLY A 158 16.84 -23.47 -17.16
N LYS A 159 16.17 -22.68 -16.31
CA LYS A 159 16.79 -21.80 -15.33
C LYS A 159 16.35 -22.22 -13.93
N THR A 160 17.32 -22.36 -13.04
CA THR A 160 17.09 -22.68 -11.63
C THR A 160 16.80 -21.42 -10.82
N TRP A 161 15.70 -21.44 -10.07
CA TRP A 161 15.24 -20.34 -9.22
C TRP A 161 15.20 -20.76 -7.76
N GLN A 162 15.65 -19.87 -6.87
CA GLN A 162 15.53 -20.04 -5.43
C GLN A 162 14.31 -19.29 -4.88
N VAL A 163 13.47 -19.98 -4.12
CA VAL A 163 12.36 -19.39 -3.38
C VAL A 163 12.90 -18.70 -2.13
N ILE A 164 12.65 -17.40 -1.99
CA ILE A 164 13.16 -16.61 -0.85
C ILE A 164 12.09 -16.08 0.09
N SER A 165 10.83 -16.08 -0.33
CA SER A 165 9.71 -15.67 0.54
C SER A 165 8.40 -16.25 0.03
N GLU A 166 7.48 -16.52 0.95
CA GLU A 166 6.12 -16.97 0.68
C GLU A 166 5.10 -15.94 1.18
N TYR A 167 4.06 -15.73 0.39
CA TYR A 167 2.91 -14.92 0.73
C TYR A 167 1.62 -15.70 0.46
N GLN A 168 0.62 -15.50 1.31
CA GLN A 168 -0.74 -16.00 1.08
C GLN A 168 -1.69 -14.83 0.87
N PHE A 169 -2.49 -14.86 -0.19
CA PHE A 169 -3.56 -13.89 -0.42
C PHE A 169 -4.92 -14.56 -0.25
N ASP A 170 -5.58 -14.25 0.86
CA ASP A 170 -6.93 -14.71 1.14
C ASP A 170 -7.94 -13.79 0.48
N VAL A 171 -8.43 -14.26 -0.66
CA VAL A 171 -9.49 -13.59 -1.40
C VAL A 171 -10.82 -13.73 -0.65
N GLU A 172 -11.63 -12.68 -0.66
CA GLU A 172 -13.00 -12.71 -0.14
C GLU A 172 -13.84 -13.74 -0.91
N ASN A 173 -14.43 -14.71 -0.19
CA ASN A 173 -15.32 -15.74 -0.73
C ASN A 173 -14.72 -16.69 -1.79
N GLU A 174 -13.40 -16.72 -1.96
CA GLU A 174 -12.70 -17.64 -2.88
C GLU A 174 -11.57 -18.39 -2.17
N SER A 175 -10.99 -19.37 -2.87
CA SER A 175 -9.74 -20.04 -2.49
C SER A 175 -8.61 -19.04 -2.33
N SER A 176 -7.71 -19.31 -1.39
CA SER A 176 -6.50 -18.51 -1.21
C SER A 176 -5.53 -18.72 -2.36
N GLN A 177 -4.80 -17.67 -2.69
CA GLN A 177 -3.68 -17.73 -3.63
C GLN A 177 -2.37 -17.81 -2.84
N ARG A 178 -1.48 -18.71 -3.23
CA ARG A 178 -0.09 -18.72 -2.74
C ARG A 178 0.79 -17.96 -3.74
N GLN A 179 1.75 -17.19 -3.23
CA GLN A 179 2.71 -16.44 -4.03
C GLN A 179 4.11 -16.61 -3.46
N PHE A 180 5.10 -16.80 -4.32
CA PHE A 180 6.49 -17.01 -3.96
C PHE A 180 7.34 -16.00 -4.70
N ARG A 181 8.25 -15.35 -3.98
CA ARG A 181 9.32 -14.58 -4.62
C ARG A 181 10.46 -15.54 -4.93
N CYS A 182 10.82 -15.59 -6.19
CA CYS A 182 11.84 -16.45 -6.74
C CYS A 182 12.98 -15.57 -7.26
N ILE A 183 14.23 -15.90 -6.93
CA ILE A 183 15.40 -15.20 -7.44
C ILE A 183 16.32 -16.15 -8.20
N ALA A 184 16.95 -15.63 -9.23
CA ALA A 184 18.03 -16.30 -9.94
C ALA A 184 18.98 -15.23 -10.48
N ASP A 185 20.24 -15.27 -10.05
CA ASP A 185 21.25 -14.25 -10.33
C ASP A 185 20.82 -12.84 -9.85
N LEU A 186 20.47 -11.96 -10.80
CA LEU A 186 19.98 -10.60 -10.58
C LEU A 186 18.49 -10.43 -10.94
N GLU A 187 17.82 -11.52 -11.31
CA GLU A 187 16.42 -11.51 -11.69
C GLU A 187 15.53 -11.91 -10.51
N GLU A 188 14.42 -11.20 -10.36
CA GLU A 188 13.34 -11.51 -9.41
C GLU A 188 12.06 -11.78 -10.19
N GLN A 189 11.42 -12.90 -9.88
CA GLN A 189 10.13 -13.30 -10.43
C GLN A 189 9.19 -13.70 -9.29
N ILE A 190 7.91 -13.70 -9.59
CA ILE A 190 6.85 -14.12 -8.68
C ILE A 190 6.13 -15.30 -9.32
N LEU A 191 6.23 -16.45 -8.67
CA LEU A 191 5.33 -17.56 -8.90
C LEU A 191 4.08 -17.35 -8.07
N SER A 192 2.91 -17.59 -8.64
CA SER A 192 1.71 -17.67 -7.83
C SER A 192 0.74 -18.69 -8.38
N PHE A 193 0.02 -19.36 -7.49
CA PHE A 193 -1.01 -20.29 -7.91
C PHE A 193 -2.24 -20.28 -7.01
N THR A 194 -3.37 -20.67 -7.59
CA THR A 194 -4.65 -20.86 -6.92
C THR A 194 -5.28 -22.16 -7.41
N ASN A 195 -5.88 -22.92 -6.50
CA ASN A 195 -6.67 -24.10 -6.85
C ASN A 195 -8.04 -23.66 -7.39
N GLU A 196 -8.34 -24.02 -8.65
CA GLU A 196 -9.60 -23.78 -9.34
C GLU A 196 -10.24 -25.13 -9.70
N GLY A 197 -10.95 -25.71 -8.73
CA GLY A 197 -11.51 -27.06 -8.87
C GLY A 197 -10.41 -28.12 -8.96
N LEU A 198 -10.34 -28.84 -10.08
CA LEU A 198 -9.32 -29.87 -10.35
C LEU A 198 -8.03 -29.32 -10.96
N PHE A 199 -8.00 -28.05 -11.35
CA PHE A 199 -6.85 -27.45 -12.02
C PHE A 199 -6.20 -26.40 -11.12
N LYS A 200 -4.89 -26.21 -11.31
CA LYS A 200 -4.17 -25.07 -10.73
C LYS A 200 -4.02 -23.99 -11.77
N LYS A 201 -4.45 -22.78 -11.42
CA LYS A 201 -4.09 -21.59 -12.18
C LYS A 201 -2.72 -21.13 -11.71
N VAL A 202 -1.69 -21.31 -12.53
CA VAL A 202 -0.31 -20.91 -12.22
C VAL A 202 0.09 -19.70 -13.05
N GLU A 203 0.72 -18.73 -12.40
CA GLU A 203 1.17 -17.48 -13.01
C GLU A 203 2.64 -17.24 -12.69
N TRP A 204 3.41 -16.83 -13.68
CA TRP A 204 4.80 -16.44 -13.55
C TRP A 204 4.97 -15.00 -14.03
N LYS A 205 5.36 -14.11 -13.11
CA LYS A 205 5.29 -12.66 -13.34
C LYS A 205 6.42 -11.88 -12.68
N VAL A 206 6.84 -10.82 -13.34
CA VAL A 206 7.85 -9.88 -12.84
C VAL A 206 7.18 -8.61 -12.36
N LYS A 207 7.72 -8.01 -11.30
CA LYS A 207 7.32 -6.68 -10.87
C LYS A 207 7.76 -5.65 -11.92
N THR A 208 6.83 -4.83 -12.40
CA THR A 208 7.09 -3.83 -13.43
C THR A 208 6.88 -2.41 -12.90
N ASN A 209 7.52 -1.44 -13.53
CA ASN A 209 7.29 -0.04 -13.22
C ASN A 209 5.87 0.34 -13.64
N ILE A 210 5.08 0.75 -12.67
CA ILE A 210 3.67 1.09 -12.89
C ILE A 210 3.46 2.29 -13.82
N TYR A 211 4.38 3.24 -13.82
CA TYR A 211 4.31 4.41 -14.70
C TYR A 211 4.62 4.07 -16.17
N GLN A 212 5.22 2.90 -16.44
CA GLN A 212 5.35 2.38 -17.81
C GLN A 212 4.05 1.75 -18.33
N VAL A 213 3.16 1.31 -17.43
CA VAL A 213 1.84 0.79 -17.78
C VAL A 213 0.93 1.94 -18.17
N ASP A 214 0.79 2.93 -17.28
CA ASP A 214 0.03 4.14 -17.53
C ASP A 214 0.52 5.23 -16.55
N PRO A 215 1.15 6.33 -17.04
CA PRO A 215 1.67 7.39 -16.18
C PRO A 215 0.64 8.05 -15.28
N GLU A 216 -0.65 7.98 -15.63
CA GLU A 216 -1.75 8.61 -14.90
C GLU A 216 -2.58 7.62 -14.08
N ILE A 217 -2.14 6.35 -13.97
CA ILE A 217 -2.95 5.27 -13.37
C ILE A 217 -3.35 5.57 -11.92
N GLU A 218 -2.46 6.15 -11.13
CA GLU A 218 -2.73 6.52 -9.73
C GLU A 218 -3.84 7.57 -9.65
N LYS A 219 -3.76 8.61 -10.49
CA LYS A 219 -4.76 9.68 -10.58
C LYS A 219 -6.11 9.12 -11.02
N LYS A 220 -6.14 8.22 -12.01
CA LYS A 220 -7.36 7.55 -12.48
C LYS A 220 -8.00 6.71 -11.38
N ILE A 221 -7.22 5.91 -10.65
CA ILE A 221 -7.72 5.13 -9.50
C ILE A 221 -8.22 6.05 -8.38
N GLN A 222 -7.54 7.16 -8.11
CA GLN A 222 -7.98 8.11 -7.09
C GLN A 222 -9.31 8.78 -7.47
N GLN A 223 -9.49 9.12 -8.75
CA GLN A 223 -10.70 9.77 -9.26
C GLN A 223 -11.89 8.82 -9.36
N PHE A 224 -11.67 7.61 -9.90
CA PHE A 224 -12.76 6.68 -10.26
C PHE A 224 -12.90 5.50 -9.28
N GLY A 225 -11.99 5.36 -8.31
CA GLY A 225 -11.96 4.22 -7.37
C GLY A 225 -11.50 2.89 -7.98
N THR A 226 -11.27 2.83 -9.30
CA THR A 226 -10.84 1.65 -10.05
C THR A 226 -9.95 2.07 -11.22
N PRO A 227 -8.99 1.23 -11.65
CA PRO A 227 -8.22 1.49 -12.87
C PRO A 227 -9.10 1.35 -14.13
N PRO A 228 -8.64 1.91 -15.28
CA PRO A 228 -9.30 1.75 -16.57
C PRO A 228 -9.56 0.28 -16.92
N ASN A 229 -10.63 0.01 -17.67
CA ASN A 229 -10.96 -1.34 -18.12
C ASN A 229 -10.01 -1.87 -19.20
N ILE A 230 -9.28 -0.98 -19.88
CA ILE A 230 -8.30 -1.32 -20.92
C ILE A 230 -6.99 -0.61 -20.60
N LEU A 231 -5.90 -1.36 -20.66
CA LEU A 231 -4.53 -0.85 -20.52
C LEU A 231 -3.70 -1.24 -21.74
N TYR A 232 -2.70 -0.42 -22.07
CA TYR A 232 -1.77 -0.68 -23.17
C TYR A 232 -0.38 -0.82 -22.59
N PHE A 233 0.25 -1.99 -22.75
CA PHE A 233 1.57 -2.24 -22.18
C PHE A 233 2.36 -3.20 -23.07
N LYS A 234 3.63 -2.84 -23.34
CA LYS A 234 4.54 -3.63 -24.20
C LYS A 234 3.96 -4.04 -25.56
N GLY A 235 3.15 -3.18 -26.17
CA GLY A 235 2.54 -3.43 -27.48
C GLY A 235 1.26 -4.27 -27.46
N HIS A 236 0.80 -4.73 -26.28
CA HIS A 236 -0.42 -5.50 -26.13
C HIS A 236 -1.54 -4.69 -25.46
N ARG A 237 -2.78 -4.99 -25.84
CA ARG A 237 -3.99 -4.51 -25.15
C ARG A 237 -4.37 -5.49 -24.05
N PHE A 238 -4.59 -4.96 -22.85
CA PHE A 238 -4.97 -5.70 -21.66
C PHE A 238 -6.37 -5.31 -21.24
N TYR A 239 -7.26 -6.28 -21.08
CA TYR A 239 -8.66 -6.11 -20.69
C TYR A 239 -8.85 -6.55 -19.24
N LYS A 240 -9.53 -5.72 -18.44
CA LYS A 240 -9.79 -6.03 -17.03
C LYS A 240 -10.79 -7.18 -16.93
N GLU A 241 -10.36 -8.28 -16.34
CA GLU A 241 -11.18 -9.49 -16.20
C GLU A 241 -11.85 -9.55 -14.83
N ILE A 242 -11.05 -9.47 -13.77
CA ILE A 242 -11.51 -9.66 -12.40
C ILE A 242 -10.87 -8.67 -11.44
N THR A 243 -11.62 -8.33 -10.40
CA THR A 243 -11.12 -7.57 -9.25
C THR A 243 -11.26 -8.42 -8.00
N LYS A 244 -10.14 -8.79 -7.40
CA LYS A 244 -10.10 -9.55 -6.16
C LYS A 244 -9.77 -8.62 -4.99
N LYS A 245 -10.46 -8.80 -3.88
CA LYS A 245 -10.19 -8.11 -2.61
C LYS A 245 -9.91 -9.16 -1.56
N GLY A 246 -9.01 -8.86 -0.65
CA GLY A 246 -8.57 -9.84 0.30
C GLY A 246 -7.51 -9.33 1.24
N HIS A 247 -6.89 -10.25 1.97
CA HIS A 247 -5.80 -9.97 2.90
C HIS A 247 -4.57 -10.76 2.46
N LYS A 248 -3.46 -10.05 2.28
CA LYS A 248 -2.16 -10.62 1.96
C LYS A 248 -1.38 -10.81 3.26
N PHE A 249 -0.84 -12.00 3.46
CA PHE A 249 -0.07 -12.39 4.62
C PHE A 249 1.35 -12.70 4.16
N ASP A 250 2.32 -12.17 4.88
CA ASP A 250 3.73 -12.59 4.76
C ASP A 250 3.91 -13.84 5.63
N MET A 251 4.28 -14.96 4.99
CA MET A 251 4.40 -16.26 5.64
C MET A 251 5.84 -16.52 6.12
N ALA A 252 6.65 -15.48 6.27
CA ALA A 252 7.97 -15.58 6.88
C ALA A 252 7.92 -16.21 8.28
N GLU A 253 8.98 -16.95 8.63
CA GLU A 253 9.11 -17.57 9.95
C GLU A 253 9.17 -16.51 11.06
N GLY A 254 8.15 -16.52 11.92
CA GLY A 254 8.03 -15.64 13.09
C GLY A 254 6.62 -15.62 13.69
N ASP A 255 6.50 -15.28 14.97
CA ASP A 255 5.22 -15.34 15.70
C ASP A 255 4.15 -14.34 15.22
N ILE A 256 4.51 -13.38 14.36
CA ILE A 256 3.63 -12.27 13.95
C ILE A 256 3.41 -12.29 12.43
N ILE A 257 2.34 -12.95 12.00
CA ILE A 257 1.83 -12.86 10.63
C ILE A 257 1.07 -11.53 10.48
N THR A 258 1.52 -10.66 9.57
CA THR A 258 0.84 -9.37 9.33
C THR A 258 -0.11 -9.45 8.15
N ALA A 259 -1.38 -9.11 8.38
CA ALA A 259 -2.39 -9.02 7.33
C ALA A 259 -2.39 -7.63 6.66
N GLU A 260 -2.27 -7.60 5.34
CA GLU A 260 -2.38 -6.39 4.54
C GLU A 260 -3.59 -6.49 3.59
N HIS A 261 -4.61 -5.69 3.82
CA HIS A 261 -5.74 -5.66 2.90
C HIS A 261 -5.29 -5.12 1.53
N THR A 262 -5.59 -5.91 0.51
CA THR A 262 -5.04 -5.77 -0.84
C THR A 262 -6.17 -5.93 -1.85
N ILE A 263 -6.20 -5.02 -2.82
CA ILE A 263 -7.07 -5.09 -4.00
C ILE A 263 -6.18 -5.42 -5.19
N VAL A 264 -6.54 -6.47 -5.92
CA VAL A 264 -5.85 -6.91 -7.13
C VAL A 264 -6.80 -6.75 -8.31
N TRP A 265 -6.39 -5.98 -9.30
CA TRP A 265 -7.06 -5.90 -10.60
C TRP A 265 -6.27 -6.72 -11.61
N SER A 266 -6.89 -7.74 -12.15
CA SER A 266 -6.28 -8.67 -13.09
C SER A 266 -6.73 -8.38 -14.51
N TYR A 267 -5.76 -8.32 -15.41
CA TYR A 267 -5.98 -8.09 -16.82
C TYR A 267 -5.35 -9.21 -17.64
N LEU A 268 -5.99 -9.54 -18.76
CA LEU A 268 -5.47 -10.47 -19.78
C LEU A 268 -5.41 -9.76 -21.13
N ASN A 269 -4.47 -10.18 -21.97
CA ASN A 269 -4.47 -9.77 -23.37
C ASN A 269 -5.55 -10.51 -24.19
N GLU A 270 -5.67 -10.15 -25.46
CA GLU A 270 -6.64 -10.74 -26.40
C GLU A 270 -6.48 -12.27 -26.50
N GLU A 271 -5.23 -12.74 -26.50
CA GLU A 271 -4.86 -14.15 -26.59
C GLU A 271 -4.94 -14.90 -25.25
N ARG A 272 -5.11 -14.18 -24.13
CA ARG A 272 -5.20 -14.70 -22.75
C ARG A 272 -3.98 -15.51 -22.27
N ASP A 273 -2.84 -15.35 -22.92
CA ASP A 273 -1.55 -15.94 -22.55
C ASP A 273 -0.69 -15.00 -21.69
N LEU A 274 -0.86 -13.68 -21.88
CA LEU A 274 -0.20 -12.65 -21.08
C LEU A 274 -1.15 -12.07 -20.04
N LEU A 275 -0.58 -11.71 -18.90
CA LEU A 275 -1.31 -11.10 -17.80
C LEU A 275 -0.63 -9.83 -17.29
N LEU A 276 -1.46 -8.94 -16.76
CA LEU A 276 -1.05 -7.74 -16.06
C LEU A 276 -1.89 -7.62 -14.80
N HIS A 277 -1.23 -7.57 -13.64
CA HIS A 277 -1.87 -7.35 -12.36
C HIS A 277 -1.51 -5.98 -11.82
N LEU A 278 -2.51 -5.25 -11.36
CA LEU A 278 -2.33 -4.05 -10.54
C LEU A 278 -2.74 -4.39 -9.10
N GLU A 279 -1.84 -4.19 -8.15
CA GLU A 279 -2.09 -4.41 -6.72
C GLU A 279 -2.09 -3.06 -6.00
N LYS A 280 -3.14 -2.77 -5.25
CA LYS A 280 -3.20 -1.66 -4.29
C LYS A 280 -3.30 -2.22 -2.88
N ASN A 281 -2.36 -1.84 -2.04
CA ASN A 281 -2.34 -2.25 -0.65
C ASN A 281 -2.89 -1.15 0.29
N ASN A 282 -3.01 -1.47 1.58
CA ASN A 282 -3.54 -0.56 2.60
C ASN A 282 -2.75 0.74 2.77
N HIS A 283 -1.46 0.73 2.41
CA HIS A 283 -0.62 1.93 2.43
C HIS A 283 -0.78 2.78 1.16
N ALA A 284 -1.78 2.49 0.32
CA ALA A 284 -2.01 3.10 -0.97
C ALA A 284 -0.81 2.99 -1.95
N LYS A 285 0.14 2.07 -1.67
CA LYS A 285 1.20 1.75 -2.59
C LYS A 285 0.61 0.92 -3.72
N LEU A 286 0.75 1.43 -4.93
CA LEU A 286 0.31 0.75 -6.13
C LEU A 286 1.52 0.00 -6.73
N SER A 287 1.33 -1.26 -7.08
CA SER A 287 2.34 -2.11 -7.72
C SER A 287 1.76 -2.73 -8.97
N ALA A 288 2.60 -2.92 -9.99
CA ALA A 288 2.22 -3.58 -11.22
C ALA A 288 3.08 -4.83 -11.42
N TYR A 289 2.48 -5.89 -11.95
CA TYR A 289 3.16 -7.14 -12.28
C TYR A 289 2.74 -7.58 -13.67
N TYR A 290 3.71 -7.96 -14.49
CA TYR A 290 3.51 -8.40 -15.85
C TYR A 290 4.09 -9.80 -16.02
N GLY A 291 3.39 -10.67 -16.73
CA GLY A 291 3.84 -12.05 -16.89
C GLY A 291 2.91 -12.85 -17.78
N LYS A 292 2.89 -14.16 -17.54
CA LYS A 292 2.09 -15.12 -18.27
C LYS A 292 1.48 -16.16 -17.35
N ALA A 293 0.39 -16.77 -17.79
CA ALA A 293 -0.06 -18.03 -17.23
C ALA A 293 0.85 -19.15 -17.72
N ILE A 294 1.23 -20.07 -16.85
CA ILE A 294 2.04 -21.24 -17.20
C ILE A 294 1.33 -22.51 -16.73
N ASP A 295 1.65 -23.63 -17.36
CA ASP A 295 1.28 -24.94 -16.87
C ASP A 295 2.20 -25.33 -15.69
N GLU A 296 1.65 -25.99 -14.67
CA GLU A 296 2.43 -26.46 -13.52
C GLU A 296 3.53 -27.43 -13.92
N ASN A 297 3.32 -28.20 -14.99
CA ASN A 297 4.28 -29.19 -15.49
C ASN A 297 5.55 -28.57 -16.07
N TYR A 298 5.56 -27.26 -16.34
CA TYR A 298 6.79 -26.56 -16.71
C TYR A 298 7.71 -26.26 -15.52
N ILE A 299 7.20 -26.38 -14.29
CA ILE A 299 7.99 -26.24 -13.07
C ILE A 299 8.48 -27.63 -12.69
N THR A 300 9.79 -27.83 -12.79
CA THR A 300 10.43 -29.14 -12.60
C THR A 300 11.52 -29.06 -11.54
N GLU A 301 12.10 -30.21 -11.17
CA GLU A 301 13.26 -30.27 -10.27
C GLU A 301 13.06 -29.46 -8.98
N ILE A 302 11.89 -29.61 -8.34
CA ILE A 302 11.59 -28.94 -7.08
C ILE A 302 12.38 -29.63 -5.97
N LEU A 303 13.40 -28.96 -5.45
CA LEU A 303 14.34 -29.52 -4.48
C LEU A 303 14.33 -28.73 -3.17
N PRO A 304 14.24 -29.39 -2.01
CA PRO A 304 14.48 -28.74 -0.74
C PRO A 304 15.96 -28.36 -0.61
N HIS A 305 16.24 -27.11 -0.22
CA HIS A 305 17.62 -26.62 -0.15
C HIS A 305 18.40 -27.20 1.04
N GLN A 306 17.72 -27.61 2.12
CA GLN A 306 18.32 -28.38 3.23
C GLN A 306 17.29 -29.32 3.89
N ILE A 307 17.64 -30.59 4.05
CA ILE A 307 17.04 -31.50 5.03
C ILE A 307 17.89 -31.32 6.29
N SER A 308 17.40 -30.55 7.27
CA SER A 308 17.97 -30.53 8.63
C SER A 308 17.11 -31.38 9.54
#